data_AF-A0A813HX89-F1
#
_entry.id   AF-A0A813HX89-F1
#
_cell.length_a   1.000
_cell.length_b   1.000
_cell.length_c   1.000
_cell.angle_alpha   90.00
_cell.angle_beta   90.00
_cell.angle_gamma   90.00
#
_symmetry.space_group_name_H-M   'P 1'
#
loop_
_entity.id
_entity.type
_entity.pdbx_description
1 polymer ?
#
loop_
_entity_poly.entity_id
_entity_poly.type
_entity_poly.pdbx_seq_one_letter_code
_entity_poly.pdbx_strand_id
1 'polypeptide(L)'
;MDSLANIAWSCATLQSCGTAEWGSVGNALQGELSERVDQFLHASTEERGNRRSALTLSHVGLPVLDFVSRALDIVWACSFAGYLNDTTANSVRNALGRAGQSAGRKAGAADSLLPLLSSTPTSVDDTYQPHVVLELGDRLVVNKPPDWQVDDGPHDVPDDERSRLSSFLEAMLPKRLWPIVGDVHHWRGFLHRLDVPSSGLLLVAKTHQAFYDLRWQLATGQLVRDYLVLCHGWVSPARRRISARVHWFDNGRSTSSSVSPLGRPSLTWMKVLAFGKLAGMALSSVAIRISTGRQHQIRLHTAHVGHPTVSDGKYSSRASYLSDLPWCPRNFLHRYSLGFESDARQRLLVFTPLPPDLATALELALVSAATSEALEALTSCRVSQHHRHVSLQSGSKTRLSP
;
A
#
# COMPACT_ATOMS: atom_id res chain seq x y z
N MET A 1 -14.42 -15.98 13.47
CA MET A 1 -13.46 -15.18 12.68
C MET A 1 -13.64 -13.69 12.89
N ASP A 2 -14.84 -13.09 12.73
CA ASP A 2 -15.05 -11.64 12.96
C ASP A 2 -14.62 -11.17 14.35
N SER A 3 -15.10 -11.85 15.40
CA SER A 3 -14.76 -11.52 16.78
C SER A 3 -13.24 -11.54 17.00
N LEU A 4 -12.55 -12.57 16.49
CA LEU A 4 -11.10 -12.70 16.59
C LEU A 4 -10.35 -11.58 15.87
N ALA A 5 -10.76 -11.23 14.65
CA ALA A 5 -10.16 -10.11 13.92
C ALA A 5 -10.36 -8.79 14.68
N ASN A 6 -11.57 -8.51 15.19
CA ASN A 6 -11.85 -7.32 15.98
C ASN A 6 -11.07 -7.25 17.29
N ILE A 7 -10.89 -8.39 17.98
CA ILE A 7 -10.04 -8.50 19.17
C ILE A 7 -8.59 -8.19 18.79
N ALA A 8 -8.06 -8.83 17.74
CA ALA A 8 -6.71 -8.63 17.25
C ALA A 8 -6.45 -7.15 16.94
N TRP A 9 -7.38 -6.49 16.25
CA TRP A 9 -7.34 -5.05 15.97
C TRP A 9 -7.33 -4.19 17.23
N SER A 10 -8.18 -4.52 18.20
CA SER A 10 -8.33 -3.74 19.43
C SER A 10 -7.08 -3.84 20.30
N CYS A 11 -6.48 -5.03 20.35
CA CYS A 11 -5.31 -5.34 21.16
C CYS A 11 -3.98 -4.94 20.51
N ALA A 12 -3.87 -4.86 19.17
CA ALA A 12 -2.64 -4.51 18.47
C ALA A 12 -2.36 -3.00 18.44
N THR A 13 -2.07 -2.43 19.61
CA THR A 13 -1.68 -1.02 19.75
C THR A 13 -0.18 -0.89 19.95
N LEU A 14 0.40 0.25 19.59
CA LEU A 14 1.83 0.49 19.80
C LEU A 14 2.25 0.51 21.28
N GLN A 15 1.30 0.69 22.22
CA GLN A 15 1.55 0.61 23.66
C GLN A 15 1.60 -0.83 24.16
N SER A 16 0.87 -1.74 23.50
CA SER A 16 0.82 -3.17 23.86
C SER A 16 1.80 -4.03 23.06
N CYS A 17 2.41 -3.50 21.99
CA CYS A 17 3.48 -4.20 21.28
C CYS A 17 4.64 -4.53 22.23
N GLY A 18 5.04 -5.80 22.28
CA GLY A 18 6.12 -6.29 23.14
C GLY A 18 5.74 -6.58 24.60
N THR A 19 4.48 -6.42 25.02
CA THR A 19 4.07 -6.73 26.40
C THR A 19 3.68 -8.20 26.60
N ALA A 20 3.81 -8.71 27.83
CA ALA A 20 3.45 -10.08 28.18
C ALA A 20 1.94 -10.34 27.98
N GLU A 21 1.10 -9.35 28.30
CA GLU A 21 -0.35 -9.43 28.09
C GLU A 21 -0.69 -9.59 26.62
N TRP A 22 -0.02 -8.81 25.74
CA TRP A 22 -0.19 -9.01 24.31
C TRP A 22 0.25 -10.42 23.93
N GLY A 23 1.43 -10.87 24.36
CA GLY A 23 1.96 -12.20 24.05
C GLY A 23 0.94 -13.32 24.31
N SER A 24 0.23 -13.27 25.43
CA SER A 24 -0.83 -14.23 25.77
C SER A 24 -2.02 -14.17 24.80
N VAL A 25 -2.57 -12.96 24.56
CA VAL A 25 -3.68 -12.75 23.61
C VAL A 25 -3.30 -13.19 22.20
N GLY A 26 -2.08 -12.88 21.80
CA GLY A 26 -1.47 -13.26 20.54
C GLY A 26 -1.39 -14.75 20.30
N ASN A 27 -0.91 -15.48 21.30
CA ASN A 27 -0.81 -16.93 21.23
C ASN A 27 -2.19 -17.56 21.08
N ALA A 28 -3.18 -17.08 21.85
CA ALA A 28 -4.58 -17.54 21.73
C ALA A 28 -5.16 -17.27 20.33
N LEU A 29 -4.98 -16.05 19.80
CA LEU A 29 -5.42 -15.67 18.45
C LEU A 29 -4.79 -16.55 17.36
N GLN A 30 -3.50 -16.86 17.50
CA GLN A 30 -2.78 -17.69 16.53
C GLN A 30 -3.16 -19.16 16.61
N GLY A 31 -3.45 -19.69 17.81
CA GLY A 31 -4.00 -21.04 17.99
C GLY A 31 -5.34 -21.21 17.29
N GLU A 32 -6.29 -20.32 17.59
CA GLU A 32 -7.62 -20.27 16.94
C GLU A 32 -7.54 -20.09 15.42
N LEU A 33 -6.61 -19.25 14.95
CA LEU A 33 -6.39 -19.07 13.52
C LEU A 33 -5.87 -20.37 12.88
N SER A 34 -4.94 -21.05 13.53
CA SER A 34 -4.33 -22.28 13.01
C SER A 34 -5.40 -23.38 12.86
N GLU A 35 -6.23 -23.61 13.87
CA GLU A 35 -7.31 -24.59 13.81
C GLU A 35 -8.29 -24.33 12.66
N ARG A 36 -8.67 -23.06 12.46
CA ARG A 36 -9.61 -22.68 11.39
C ARG A 36 -8.98 -22.76 10.00
N VAL A 37 -7.69 -22.45 9.90
CA VAL A 37 -6.92 -22.65 8.66
C VAL A 37 -6.84 -24.13 8.33
N ASP A 38 -6.60 -24.99 9.31
CA ASP A 38 -6.56 -26.43 9.08
C ASP A 38 -7.92 -26.96 8.62
N GLN A 39 -9.02 -26.53 9.23
CA GLN A 39 -10.38 -26.85 8.76
C GLN A 39 -10.61 -26.41 7.31
N PHE A 40 -10.18 -25.20 6.95
CA PHE A 40 -10.25 -24.68 5.57
C PHE A 40 -9.43 -25.54 4.59
N LEU A 41 -8.21 -25.92 4.98
CA LEU A 41 -7.32 -26.74 4.18
C LEU A 41 -7.86 -28.15 3.95
N HIS A 42 -8.49 -28.76 4.97
CA HIS A 42 -9.07 -30.11 4.92
C HIS A 42 -10.31 -30.17 4.04
N ALA A 43 -11.24 -29.23 4.20
CA ALA A 43 -12.43 -29.17 3.36
C ALA A 43 -12.06 -28.93 1.88
N SER A 44 -11.01 -28.16 1.62
CA SER A 44 -10.47 -27.97 0.26
C SER A 44 -9.85 -29.24 -0.35
N THR A 45 -9.39 -30.20 0.48
CA THR A 45 -8.84 -31.48 0.02
C THR A 45 -9.92 -32.51 -0.27
N GLU A 46 -10.99 -32.55 0.51
CA GLU A 46 -12.14 -33.46 0.29
C GLU A 46 -12.90 -33.12 -1.01
N GLU A 47 -13.03 -31.83 -1.34
CA GLU A 47 -13.66 -31.39 -2.60
C GLU A 47 -12.93 -31.87 -3.87
N ARG A 48 -11.61 -32.16 -3.82
CA ARG A 48 -10.89 -32.72 -4.98
C ARG A 48 -11.36 -34.13 -5.36
N GLY A 49 -12.01 -34.85 -4.43
CA GLY A 49 -12.56 -36.19 -4.68
C GLY A 49 -13.93 -36.19 -5.38
N ASN A 50 -14.69 -35.08 -5.32
CA ASN A 50 -16.08 -35.05 -5.79
C ASN A 50 -16.35 -33.83 -6.69
N ARG A 51 -16.45 -34.06 -8.01
CA ARG A 51 -16.49 -33.02 -9.07
C ARG A 51 -17.72 -32.07 -9.06
N ARG A 52 -18.57 -32.07 -8.04
CA ARG A 52 -19.88 -31.36 -8.06
C ARG A 52 -20.14 -30.32 -6.97
N SER A 53 -19.23 -30.05 -6.03
CA SER A 53 -19.45 -29.05 -4.97
C SER A 53 -18.23 -28.13 -4.84
N ALA A 54 -18.07 -27.19 -5.78
CA ALA A 54 -16.89 -26.33 -5.82
C ALA A 54 -17.14 -24.90 -5.29
N LEU A 55 -18.31 -24.59 -4.74
CA LEU A 55 -18.70 -23.18 -4.51
C LEU A 55 -19.21 -22.83 -3.12
N THR A 56 -19.13 -23.75 -2.16
CA THR A 56 -19.52 -23.44 -0.79
C THR A 56 -18.74 -24.32 0.17
N LEU A 57 -17.84 -23.72 0.97
CA LEU A 57 -17.52 -24.25 2.29
C LEU A 57 -18.78 -24.10 3.16
N SER A 58 -19.79 -24.94 2.89
CA SER A 58 -21.09 -24.95 3.56
C SER A 58 -20.98 -25.18 5.07
N HIS A 59 -19.81 -25.60 5.56
CA HIS A 59 -19.54 -25.79 6.99
C HIS A 59 -18.85 -24.60 7.69
N VAL A 60 -18.39 -23.55 6.98
CA VAL A 60 -17.74 -22.36 7.58
C VAL A 60 -18.59 -21.09 7.45
N GLY A 61 -19.66 -21.11 6.64
CA GLY A 61 -20.67 -20.03 6.60
C GLY A 61 -20.16 -18.68 6.08
N LEU A 62 -19.00 -18.63 5.41
CA LEU A 62 -18.41 -17.40 4.86
C LEU A 62 -17.82 -17.63 3.45
N PRO A 63 -17.95 -16.67 2.53
CA PRO A 63 -17.16 -16.64 1.30
C PRO A 63 -15.66 -16.80 1.59
N VAL A 64 -14.92 -17.55 0.76
CA VAL A 64 -13.46 -17.78 0.90
C VAL A 64 -12.69 -16.46 1.10
N LEU A 65 -13.11 -15.41 0.38
CA LEU A 65 -12.50 -14.10 0.46
C LEU A 65 -12.66 -13.43 1.84
N ASP A 66 -13.81 -13.63 2.49
CA ASP A 66 -14.08 -13.10 3.83
C ASP A 66 -13.26 -13.83 4.88
N PHE A 67 -13.17 -15.16 4.79
CA PHE A 67 -12.29 -15.96 5.63
C PHE A 67 -10.84 -15.48 5.52
N VAL A 68 -10.33 -15.36 4.29
CA VAL A 68 -8.98 -14.89 4.02
C VAL A 68 -8.76 -13.48 4.57
N SER A 69 -9.71 -12.57 4.38
CA SER A 69 -9.57 -11.19 4.88
C SER A 69 -9.45 -11.16 6.41
N ARG A 70 -10.27 -11.94 7.12
CA ARG A 70 -10.23 -12.02 8.59
C ARG A 70 -8.96 -12.71 9.09
N ALA A 71 -8.47 -13.73 8.37
CA ALA A 71 -7.21 -14.38 8.68
C ALA A 71 -6.03 -13.40 8.54
N LEU A 72 -6.00 -12.63 7.45
CA LEU A 72 -4.99 -11.60 7.22
C LEU A 72 -5.04 -10.46 8.23
N ASP A 73 -6.21 -10.12 8.77
CA ASP A 73 -6.33 -9.13 9.85
C ASP A 73 -5.66 -9.61 11.15
N ILE A 74 -5.83 -10.90 11.50
CA ILE A 74 -5.16 -11.51 12.65
C ILE A 74 -3.65 -11.58 12.41
N VAL A 75 -3.22 -12.03 11.23
CA VAL A 75 -1.81 -12.05 10.83
C VAL A 75 -1.20 -10.65 10.91
N TRP A 76 -1.90 -9.64 10.40
CA TRP A 76 -1.46 -8.25 10.47
C TRP A 76 -1.26 -7.82 11.91
N ALA A 77 -2.22 -8.10 12.80
CA ALA A 77 -2.14 -7.71 14.21
C ALA A 77 -0.95 -8.38 14.91
N CYS A 78 -0.76 -9.68 14.70
CA CYS A 78 0.36 -10.43 15.27
C CYS A 78 1.72 -9.97 14.71
N SER A 79 1.79 -9.73 13.40
CA SER A 79 3.00 -9.26 12.73
C SER A 79 3.35 -7.84 13.16
N PHE A 80 2.36 -6.96 13.26
CA PHE A 80 2.54 -5.57 13.69
C PHE A 80 3.02 -5.48 15.14
N ALA A 81 2.57 -6.41 16.00
CA ALA A 81 3.01 -6.49 17.39
C ALA A 81 4.33 -7.25 17.60
N GLY A 82 4.89 -7.89 16.56
CA GLY A 82 6.14 -8.64 16.64
C GLY A 82 6.02 -10.05 17.22
N TYR A 83 4.83 -10.66 17.17
CA TYR A 83 4.53 -11.96 17.79
C TYR A 83 3.99 -13.02 16.81
N LEU A 84 3.98 -12.74 15.51
CA LEU A 84 3.60 -13.75 14.51
C LEU A 84 4.63 -14.88 14.50
N ASN A 85 4.21 -16.09 14.85
CA ASN A 85 5.07 -17.27 14.84
C ASN A 85 5.15 -17.92 13.45
N ASP A 86 6.26 -18.61 13.18
CA ASP A 86 6.54 -19.19 11.86
C ASP A 86 5.55 -20.30 11.47
N THR A 87 5.09 -21.10 12.43
CA THR A 87 4.15 -22.21 12.17
C THR A 87 2.82 -21.67 11.65
N THR A 88 2.18 -20.77 12.39
CA THR A 88 0.93 -20.11 11.98
C THR A 88 1.14 -19.33 10.69
N ALA A 89 2.28 -18.64 10.54
CA ALA A 89 2.58 -17.90 9.32
C ALA A 89 2.62 -18.81 8.08
N ASN A 90 3.32 -19.94 8.17
CA ASN A 90 3.43 -20.91 7.08
C ASN A 90 2.09 -21.56 6.73
N SER A 91 1.28 -21.93 7.74
CA SER A 91 -0.05 -22.51 7.52
C SER A 91 -0.99 -21.53 6.81
N VAL A 92 -1.03 -20.27 7.25
CA VAL A 92 -1.83 -19.24 6.59
C VAL A 92 -1.33 -18.99 5.17
N ARG A 93 -0.02 -18.87 4.95
CA ARG A 93 0.56 -18.68 3.61
C ARG A 93 0.20 -19.83 2.66
N ASN A 94 0.19 -21.07 3.13
CA ASN A 94 -0.26 -22.23 2.36
C ASN A 94 -1.75 -22.13 1.99
N ALA A 95 -2.62 -21.81 2.95
CA ALA A 95 -4.05 -21.62 2.70
C ALA A 95 -4.33 -20.52 1.67
N LEU A 96 -3.62 -19.39 1.75
CA LEU A 96 -3.68 -18.31 0.77
C LEU A 96 -3.26 -18.78 -0.63
N GLY A 97 -2.19 -19.56 -0.73
CA GLY A 97 -1.75 -20.16 -2.00
C GLY A 97 -2.82 -21.07 -2.62
N ARG A 98 -3.46 -21.93 -1.82
CA ARG A 98 -4.56 -22.79 -2.30
C ARG A 98 -5.79 -21.98 -2.73
N ALA A 99 -6.16 -20.96 -1.97
CA ALA A 99 -7.26 -20.05 -2.33
C ALA A 99 -6.99 -19.37 -3.69
N GLY A 100 -5.77 -18.87 -3.89
CA GLY A 100 -5.36 -18.26 -5.16
C GLY A 100 -5.39 -19.21 -6.35
N GLN A 101 -4.88 -20.43 -6.20
CA GLN A 101 -4.94 -21.45 -7.25
C GLN A 101 -6.39 -21.82 -7.59
N SER A 102 -7.25 -21.98 -6.57
CA SER A 102 -8.67 -22.29 -6.80
C SER A 102 -9.38 -21.15 -7.51
N ALA A 103 -9.14 -19.89 -7.12
CA ALA A 103 -9.76 -18.73 -7.74
C ALA A 103 -9.30 -18.58 -9.21
N GLY A 104 -8.00 -18.72 -9.48
CA GLY A 104 -7.46 -18.67 -10.83
C GLY A 104 -8.04 -19.74 -11.77
N ARG A 105 -8.16 -20.99 -11.30
CA ARG A 105 -8.80 -22.07 -12.08
C ARG A 105 -10.27 -21.79 -12.39
N LYS A 106 -11.03 -21.29 -11.41
CA LYS A 106 -12.45 -20.92 -11.60
C LYS A 106 -12.60 -19.78 -12.61
N ALA A 107 -11.66 -18.85 -12.63
CA ALA A 107 -11.66 -17.72 -13.55
C ALA A 107 -11.13 -18.07 -14.97
N GLY A 108 -10.71 -19.32 -15.21
CA GLY A 108 -10.22 -19.77 -16.51
C GLY A 108 -8.83 -19.25 -16.86
N ALA A 109 -7.97 -19.00 -15.86
CA ALA A 109 -6.60 -18.56 -16.09
C ALA A 109 -5.80 -19.57 -16.93
N ALA A 110 -5.03 -19.08 -17.90
CA ALA A 110 -4.17 -19.90 -18.74
C ALA A 110 -2.93 -20.42 -17.97
N ASP A 111 -2.53 -21.68 -18.23
CA ASP A 111 -1.41 -22.33 -17.54
C ASP A 111 -0.02 -21.74 -17.88
N SER A 112 0.07 -20.91 -18.93
CA SER A 112 1.32 -20.29 -19.39
C SER A 112 1.18 -18.78 -19.49
N LEU A 113 1.87 -18.07 -18.59
CA LEU A 113 1.87 -16.61 -18.50
C LEU A 113 3.07 -16.05 -19.29
N LEU A 114 2.82 -15.31 -20.36
CA LEU A 114 3.86 -14.58 -21.09
C LEU A 114 3.93 -13.13 -20.59
N PRO A 115 5.13 -12.54 -20.43
CA PRO A 115 5.26 -11.10 -20.20
C PRO A 115 4.66 -10.34 -21.38
N LEU A 116 3.99 -9.21 -21.15
CA LEU A 116 3.73 -8.28 -22.24
C LEU A 116 5.06 -7.63 -22.67
N LEU A 117 5.15 -7.31 -23.95
CA LEU A 117 6.26 -6.51 -24.47
C LEU A 117 6.18 -5.13 -23.80
N SER A 118 7.22 -4.75 -23.07
CA SER A 118 7.30 -3.46 -22.40
C SER A 118 7.26 -2.32 -23.43
N SER A 119 6.32 -1.39 -23.30
CA SER A 119 6.44 -0.09 -23.96
C SER A 119 7.24 0.86 -23.08
N THR A 120 8.29 1.46 -23.65
CA THR A 120 8.95 2.62 -23.04
C THR A 120 8.04 3.85 -23.21
N PRO A 121 7.83 4.68 -22.17
CA PRO A 121 7.14 5.95 -22.34
C PRO A 121 7.93 6.81 -23.33
N THR A 122 7.27 7.29 -24.38
CA THR A 122 7.96 7.88 -25.55
C THR A 122 7.79 9.40 -25.64
N SER A 123 7.14 10.09 -24.69
CA SER A 123 7.07 11.56 -24.75
C SER A 123 6.82 12.25 -23.39
N VAL A 124 7.08 13.57 -23.35
CA VAL A 124 6.88 14.45 -22.18
C VAL A 124 5.39 14.64 -21.85
N ASP A 125 4.48 14.37 -22.81
CA ASP A 125 3.03 14.49 -22.65
C ASP A 125 2.41 13.30 -21.89
N ASP A 126 3.13 12.18 -21.76
CA ASP A 126 2.68 10.97 -21.04
C ASP A 126 2.69 11.11 -19.51
N THR A 127 3.17 12.24 -18.97
CA THR A 127 3.39 12.38 -17.52
C THR A 127 2.10 12.34 -16.69
N TYR A 128 0.96 12.62 -17.33
CA TYR A 128 -0.39 12.56 -16.74
C TYR A 128 -1.16 11.30 -17.12
N GLN A 129 -0.50 10.34 -17.76
CA GLN A 129 -1.04 9.01 -18.07
C GLN A 129 -0.39 7.93 -17.20
N PRO A 130 -1.15 6.90 -16.78
CA PRO A 130 -0.56 5.74 -16.13
C PRO A 130 0.36 4.99 -17.10
N HIS A 131 1.46 4.47 -16.58
CA HIS A 131 2.35 3.59 -17.34
C HIS A 131 2.93 2.50 -16.45
N VAL A 132 3.32 1.37 -17.06
CA VAL A 132 3.97 0.27 -16.36
C VAL A 132 5.46 0.60 -16.18
N VAL A 133 5.93 0.53 -14.94
CA VAL A 133 7.34 0.74 -14.56
C VAL A 133 8.10 -0.58 -14.51
N LEU A 134 7.44 -1.65 -14.06
CA LEU A 134 8.00 -3.00 -13.99
C LEU A 134 6.89 -4.01 -14.26
N GLU A 135 7.15 -4.98 -15.12
CA GLU A 135 6.26 -6.12 -15.34
C GLU A 135 6.97 -7.43 -15.04
N LEU A 136 6.31 -8.27 -14.25
CA LEU A 136 6.71 -9.64 -14.00
C LEU A 136 5.62 -10.59 -14.52
N GLY A 137 5.89 -11.89 -14.45
CA GLY A 137 4.94 -12.91 -14.92
C GLY A 137 3.56 -12.77 -14.27
N ASP A 138 3.51 -12.60 -12.95
CA ASP A 138 2.27 -12.68 -12.16
C ASP A 138 1.84 -11.36 -11.50
N ARG A 139 2.65 -10.30 -11.61
CA ARG A 139 2.43 -8.98 -10.97
C ARG A 139 3.11 -7.88 -11.76
N LEU A 140 2.72 -6.63 -11.54
CA LEU A 140 3.31 -5.46 -12.17
C LEU A 140 3.31 -4.25 -11.25
N VAL A 141 4.13 -3.25 -11.57
CA VAL A 141 4.16 -1.94 -10.91
C VAL A 141 3.77 -0.87 -11.92
N VAL A 142 2.73 -0.11 -11.63
CA VAL A 142 2.25 1.03 -12.42
C VAL A 142 2.67 2.33 -11.74
N ASN A 143 3.07 3.35 -12.48
CA ASN A 143 3.16 4.70 -11.94
C ASN A 143 1.79 5.40 -12.09
N LYS A 144 1.17 5.78 -10.98
CA LYS A 144 -0.10 6.54 -10.96
C LYS A 144 0.18 8.04 -11.16
N PRO A 145 -0.36 8.69 -12.19
CA PRO A 145 -0.42 10.14 -12.25
C PRO A 145 -1.42 10.70 -11.21
N PRO A 146 -1.39 12.01 -10.90
CA PRO A 146 -2.47 12.65 -10.15
C PRO A 146 -3.81 12.56 -10.91
N ASP A 147 -4.91 12.84 -10.24
CA ASP A 147 -6.29 12.87 -10.75
C ASP A 147 -6.89 11.54 -11.23
N TRP A 148 -6.08 10.48 -11.27
CA TRP A 148 -6.56 9.13 -11.51
C TRP A 148 -7.00 8.42 -10.22
N GLN A 149 -8.15 7.75 -10.27
CA GLN A 149 -8.68 6.96 -9.17
C GLN A 149 -8.18 5.51 -9.20
N VAL A 150 -7.89 4.97 -8.02
CA VAL A 150 -7.70 3.52 -7.82
C VAL A 150 -9.02 2.94 -7.33
N ASP A 151 -9.55 1.95 -8.05
CA ASP A 151 -10.74 1.19 -7.71
C ASP A 151 -10.48 0.39 -6.44
N ASP A 152 -11.21 0.69 -5.36
CA ASP A 152 -10.95 0.13 -4.04
C ASP A 152 -12.11 -0.69 -3.45
N GLY A 153 -13.08 -1.08 -4.27
CA GLY A 153 -14.10 -2.06 -3.87
C GLY A 153 -15.22 -2.27 -4.89
N PRO A 154 -16.15 -3.19 -4.58
CA PRO A 154 -17.36 -3.45 -5.37
C PRO A 154 -18.41 -2.32 -5.25
N HIS A 155 -18.20 -1.37 -4.33
CA HIS A 155 -19.02 -0.17 -4.22
C HIS A 155 -18.47 0.88 -5.19
N ASP A 156 -18.76 0.66 -6.47
CA ASP A 156 -18.61 1.69 -7.49
C ASP A 156 -19.50 2.88 -7.09
N VAL A 157 -18.84 3.97 -6.72
CA VAL A 157 -19.45 5.30 -6.68
C VAL A 157 -19.90 5.62 -8.12
N PRO A 158 -21.09 6.23 -8.34
CA PRO A 158 -21.57 6.58 -9.68
C PRO A 158 -20.48 7.24 -10.51
N ASP A 159 -20.49 6.99 -11.82
CA ASP A 159 -19.54 7.51 -12.81
C ASP A 159 -19.13 8.95 -12.50
N ASP A 160 -18.03 9.07 -11.76
CA ASP A 160 -17.22 10.28 -11.75
C ASP A 160 -16.54 10.28 -13.12
N GLU A 161 -16.54 11.40 -13.82
CA GLU A 161 -15.88 11.56 -15.15
C GLU A 161 -14.35 11.32 -15.09
N ARG A 162 -13.83 10.91 -13.94
CA ARG A 162 -12.42 10.69 -13.66
C ARG A 162 -11.93 9.38 -14.24
N SER A 163 -10.70 9.44 -14.75
CA SER A 163 -9.99 8.28 -15.25
C SER A 163 -9.67 7.29 -14.11
N ARG A 164 -9.99 6.02 -14.34
CA ARG A 164 -9.80 4.91 -13.38
C ARG A 164 -8.61 4.03 -13.80
N LEU A 165 -7.77 3.65 -12.83
CA LEU A 165 -6.65 2.74 -13.09
C LEU A 165 -7.12 1.35 -13.53
N SER A 166 -8.30 0.90 -13.09
CA SER A 166 -8.91 -0.33 -13.62
C SER A 166 -9.07 -0.29 -15.12
N SER A 167 -9.62 0.79 -15.68
CA SER A 167 -9.83 0.94 -17.13
C SER A 167 -8.51 0.86 -17.91
N PHE A 168 -7.45 1.48 -17.39
CA PHE A 168 -6.10 1.38 -17.96
C PHE A 168 -5.60 -0.08 -17.96
N LEU A 169 -5.73 -0.78 -16.83
CA LEU A 169 -5.31 -2.19 -16.73
C LEU A 169 -6.14 -3.11 -17.61
N GLU A 170 -7.45 -2.92 -17.69
CA GLU A 170 -8.34 -3.73 -18.54
C GLU A 170 -8.02 -3.56 -20.03
N ALA A 171 -7.64 -2.36 -20.45
CA ALA A 171 -7.21 -2.09 -21.83
C ALA A 171 -5.87 -2.76 -22.14
N MET A 172 -4.95 -2.80 -21.18
CA MET A 172 -3.60 -3.35 -21.35
C MET A 172 -3.52 -4.87 -21.15
N LEU A 173 -4.32 -5.43 -20.25
CA LEU A 173 -4.30 -6.83 -19.85
C LEU A 173 -5.60 -7.52 -20.32
N PRO A 174 -5.56 -8.29 -21.43
CA PRO A 174 -6.75 -8.98 -21.93
C PRO A 174 -7.33 -9.91 -20.86
N LYS A 175 -8.61 -9.72 -20.51
CA LYS A 175 -9.32 -10.51 -19.47
C LYS A 175 -9.22 -12.03 -19.69
N ARG A 176 -9.12 -12.47 -20.95
CA ARG A 176 -8.93 -13.89 -21.30
C ARG A 176 -7.61 -14.46 -20.76
N LEU A 177 -6.54 -13.67 -20.75
CA LEU A 177 -5.22 -14.07 -20.27
C LEU A 177 -5.04 -13.71 -18.79
N TRP A 178 -5.66 -12.62 -18.35
CA TRP A 178 -5.53 -12.08 -16.99
C TRP A 178 -6.90 -11.88 -16.35
N PRO A 179 -7.63 -12.95 -16.00
CA PRO A 179 -9.01 -12.84 -15.53
C PRO A 179 -9.21 -11.94 -14.30
N ILE A 180 -8.18 -11.81 -13.46
CA ILE A 180 -8.24 -10.98 -12.25
C ILE A 180 -8.58 -9.52 -12.56
N VAL A 181 -8.19 -8.97 -13.72
CA VAL A 181 -8.46 -7.55 -14.03
C VAL A 181 -9.95 -7.24 -14.22
N GLY A 182 -10.74 -8.25 -14.58
CA GLY A 182 -12.20 -8.16 -14.62
C GLY A 182 -12.89 -8.60 -13.33
N ASP A 183 -12.14 -9.07 -12.33
CA ASP A 183 -12.67 -9.61 -11.09
C ASP A 183 -12.80 -8.53 -10.01
N VAL A 184 -14.01 -7.98 -9.88
CA VAL A 184 -14.33 -6.95 -8.88
C VAL A 184 -14.19 -7.44 -7.44
N HIS A 185 -14.35 -8.75 -7.19
CA HIS A 185 -14.21 -9.32 -5.84
C HIS A 185 -12.74 -9.37 -5.42
N HIS A 186 -11.81 -9.47 -6.37
CA HIS A 186 -10.38 -9.37 -6.13
C HIS A 186 -9.84 -7.97 -6.46
N TRP A 187 -10.70 -6.95 -6.39
CA TRP A 187 -10.34 -5.55 -6.63
C TRP A 187 -9.56 -5.35 -7.93
N ARG A 188 -9.84 -6.15 -8.96
CA ARG A 188 -9.18 -6.06 -10.26
C ARG A 188 -7.64 -6.23 -10.18
N GLY A 189 -7.16 -6.87 -9.10
CA GLY A 189 -5.73 -7.04 -8.81
C GLY A 189 -5.11 -5.99 -7.90
N PHE A 190 -5.84 -4.94 -7.49
CA PHE A 190 -5.35 -3.91 -6.57
C PHE A 190 -5.36 -4.39 -5.11
N LEU A 191 -4.22 -4.29 -4.43
CA LEU A 191 -4.10 -4.62 -2.99
C LEU A 191 -3.98 -3.40 -2.06
N HIS A 192 -3.69 -2.23 -2.61
CA HIS A 192 -3.56 -0.98 -1.89
C HIS A 192 -3.82 0.20 -2.84
N ARG A 193 -4.17 1.36 -2.30
CA ARG A 193 -4.53 2.55 -3.08
C ARG A 193 -3.59 3.73 -2.83
N LEU A 194 -3.73 4.73 -3.69
CA LEU A 194 -3.25 6.09 -3.50
C LEU A 194 -4.45 7.03 -3.60
N ASP A 195 -4.44 8.14 -2.86
CA ASP A 195 -5.47 9.17 -3.00
C ASP A 195 -5.45 9.74 -4.42
N VAL A 196 -6.60 10.20 -4.92
CA VAL A 196 -6.76 10.79 -6.26
C VAL A 196 -5.66 11.82 -6.60
N PRO A 197 -5.42 12.87 -5.77
CA PRO A 197 -4.39 13.87 -6.08
C PRO A 197 -2.95 13.39 -5.85
N SER A 198 -2.75 12.21 -5.24
CA SER A 198 -1.41 11.66 -5.03
C SER A 198 -0.89 10.97 -6.28
N SER A 199 0.44 10.90 -6.43
CA SER A 199 1.09 10.22 -7.55
C SER A 199 2.08 9.16 -7.06
N GLY A 200 2.56 8.31 -7.96
CA GLY A 200 3.65 7.37 -7.71
C GLY A 200 3.30 5.91 -7.95
N LEU A 201 4.26 5.04 -7.63
CA LEU A 201 4.23 3.60 -7.93
C LEU A 201 3.01 2.92 -7.31
N LEU A 202 2.46 1.85 -7.90
CA LEU A 202 1.39 0.99 -7.39
C LEU A 202 1.68 -0.45 -7.82
N LEU A 203 1.76 -1.36 -6.86
CA LEU A 203 1.85 -2.80 -7.10
C LEU A 203 0.46 -3.39 -7.36
N VAL A 204 0.37 -4.20 -8.42
CA VAL A 204 -0.86 -4.82 -8.90
C VAL A 204 -0.60 -6.29 -9.17
N ALA A 205 -1.51 -7.16 -8.75
CA ALA A 205 -1.50 -8.57 -9.09
C ALA A 205 -2.10 -8.80 -10.49
N LYS A 206 -1.42 -9.59 -11.33
CA LYS A 206 -1.94 -10.04 -12.63
C LYS A 206 -2.66 -11.39 -12.51
N THR A 207 -2.46 -12.11 -11.40
CA THR A 207 -3.11 -13.40 -11.14
C THR A 207 -3.71 -13.45 -9.73
N HIS A 208 -4.72 -14.31 -9.52
CA HIS A 208 -5.28 -14.55 -8.19
C HIS A 208 -4.25 -15.08 -7.19
N GLN A 209 -3.32 -15.93 -7.63
CA GLN A 209 -2.25 -16.43 -6.76
C GLN A 209 -1.32 -15.29 -6.30
N ALA A 210 -0.90 -14.42 -7.22
CA ALA A 210 -0.12 -13.24 -6.88
C ALA A 210 -0.89 -12.30 -5.95
N PHE A 211 -2.20 -12.13 -6.15
CA PHE A 211 -3.05 -11.30 -5.31
C PHE A 211 -3.00 -11.73 -3.84
N TYR A 212 -3.14 -13.03 -3.56
CA TYR A 212 -3.06 -13.53 -2.19
C TYR A 212 -1.62 -13.51 -1.62
N ASP A 213 -0.59 -13.79 -2.42
CA ASP A 213 0.82 -13.64 -1.98
C ASP A 213 1.15 -12.18 -1.64
N LEU A 214 0.70 -11.22 -2.46
CA LEU A 214 0.92 -9.79 -2.21
C LEU A 214 0.11 -9.27 -1.03
N ARG A 215 -1.11 -9.77 -0.81
CA ARG A 215 -1.88 -9.48 0.41
C ARG A 215 -1.19 -10.01 1.67
N TRP A 216 -0.56 -11.18 1.58
CA TRP A 216 0.29 -11.71 2.65
C TRP A 216 1.48 -10.78 2.95
N GLN A 217 2.21 -10.37 1.91
CA GLN A 217 3.34 -9.44 2.05
C GLN A 217 2.89 -8.09 2.65
N LEU A 218 1.70 -7.61 2.27
CA LEU A 218 1.10 -6.41 2.84
C LEU A 218 0.76 -6.57 4.33
N ALA A 219 0.09 -7.67 4.70
CA ALA A 219 -0.33 -7.94 6.08
C ALA A 219 0.87 -8.12 7.02
N THR A 220 1.93 -8.75 6.54
CA THR A 220 3.16 -9.00 7.32
C THR A 220 4.19 -7.86 7.26
N GLY A 221 3.84 -6.72 6.66
CA GLY A 221 4.71 -5.55 6.62
C GLY A 221 5.96 -5.70 5.74
N GLN A 222 5.98 -6.66 4.81
CA GLN A 222 7.10 -6.90 3.90
C GLN A 222 7.17 -5.86 2.77
N LEU A 223 6.04 -5.21 2.45
CA LEU A 223 6.01 -4.15 1.44
C LEU A 223 6.68 -2.87 1.96
N VAL A 224 7.65 -2.37 1.20
CA VAL A 224 8.25 -1.03 1.40
C VAL A 224 7.43 -0.03 0.62
N ARG A 225 6.94 1.04 1.28
CA ARG A 225 6.16 2.11 0.64
C ARG A 225 6.68 3.45 1.14
N ASP A 226 7.51 4.08 0.33
CA ASP A 226 8.19 5.32 0.66
C ASP A 226 7.66 6.48 -0.16
N TYR A 227 7.40 7.57 0.54
CA TYR A 227 6.78 8.78 0.03
C TYR A 227 7.71 9.97 0.24
N LEU A 228 7.68 10.89 -0.70
CA LEU A 228 8.24 12.22 -0.54
C LEU A 228 7.08 13.20 -0.33
N VAL A 229 7.21 14.01 0.72
CA VAL A 229 6.17 14.91 1.20
C VAL A 229 6.77 16.27 1.50
N LEU A 230 6.10 17.33 1.08
CA LEU A 230 6.40 18.69 1.50
C LEU A 230 5.38 19.11 2.57
N CYS A 231 5.87 19.47 3.75
CA CYS A 231 5.05 19.85 4.89
C CYS A 231 5.22 21.33 5.23
N HIS A 232 4.15 21.95 5.73
CA HIS A 232 4.20 23.26 6.37
C HIS A 232 4.96 23.23 7.70
N GLY A 233 5.71 24.29 7.97
CA GLY A 233 6.56 24.45 9.15
C GLY A 233 7.88 23.68 9.08
N TRP A 234 8.75 23.96 10.06
CA TRP A 234 9.97 23.17 10.27
C TRP A 234 9.68 21.97 11.17
N VAL A 235 9.60 20.80 10.56
CA VAL A 235 9.44 19.54 11.26
C VAL A 235 10.72 19.28 12.05
N SER A 236 10.61 19.08 13.37
CA SER A 236 11.78 18.71 14.19
C SER A 236 12.42 17.42 13.66
N PRO A 237 13.73 17.42 13.33
CA PRO A 237 14.41 16.20 12.91
C PRO A 237 14.27 15.09 13.95
N ALA A 238 14.29 15.41 15.24
CA ALA A 238 14.15 14.41 16.32
C ALA A 238 12.86 13.59 16.25
N ARG A 239 11.81 14.08 15.58
CA ARG A 239 10.59 13.32 15.33
C ARG A 239 10.84 12.28 14.23
N ARG A 240 11.05 11.02 14.63
CA ARG A 240 11.28 9.89 13.69
C ARG A 240 10.02 9.13 13.30
N ARG A 241 8.93 9.26 14.06
CA ARG A 241 7.67 8.54 13.80
C ARG A 241 6.45 9.29 14.32
N ILE A 242 5.30 8.97 13.74
CA ILE A 242 3.97 9.38 14.17
C ILE A 242 3.13 8.11 14.36
N SER A 243 2.64 7.95 15.59
CA SER A 243 1.83 6.83 16.03
C SER A 243 0.47 7.37 16.47
N ALA A 244 -0.55 7.19 15.65
CA ALA A 244 -1.90 7.63 15.95
C ALA A 244 -2.92 6.63 15.39
N ARG A 245 -4.12 6.60 15.98
CA ARG A 245 -5.22 5.77 15.50
C ARG A 245 -6.02 6.57 14.48
N VAL A 246 -6.26 6.00 13.30
CA VAL A 246 -7.01 6.64 12.23
C VAL A 246 -8.41 6.05 12.17
N HIS A 247 -9.41 6.87 12.47
CA HIS A 247 -10.81 6.52 12.30
C HIS A 247 -11.32 7.11 11.00
N TRP A 248 -11.91 6.27 10.15
CA TRP A 248 -12.62 6.73 8.97
C TRP A 248 -14.11 6.75 9.29
N PHE A 249 -14.79 7.82 8.90
CA PHE A 249 -16.23 7.94 9.01
C PHE A 249 -16.80 8.56 7.75
N ASP A 250 -18.00 8.10 7.40
CA ASP A 250 -18.85 8.63 6.36
C ASP A 250 -20.21 8.95 6.99
N ASN A 251 -20.62 10.21 6.92
CA ASN A 251 -21.90 10.68 7.43
C ASN A 251 -22.88 11.09 6.32
N GLY A 252 -22.60 10.70 5.06
CA GLY A 252 -23.40 11.04 3.89
C GLY A 252 -23.26 12.50 3.41
N ARG A 253 -22.57 13.36 4.16
CA ARG A 253 -22.28 14.76 3.77
C ARG A 253 -20.79 14.99 3.49
N SER A 254 -19.92 14.27 4.19
CA SER A 254 -18.48 14.30 4.01
C SER A 254 -17.89 12.99 4.50
N THR A 255 -17.03 12.37 3.70
CA THR A 255 -16.13 11.33 4.18
C THR A 255 -14.94 12.02 4.82
N SER A 256 -14.45 11.58 5.98
CA SER A 256 -13.19 12.09 6.52
C SER A 256 -12.48 11.07 7.41
N SER A 257 -11.20 11.31 7.62
CA SER A 257 -10.38 10.58 8.57
C SER A 257 -9.98 11.52 9.70
N SER A 258 -10.08 11.06 10.94
CA SER A 258 -9.66 11.80 12.13
C SER A 258 -8.81 10.92 13.05
N VAL A 259 -8.00 11.57 13.89
CA VAL A 259 -7.35 10.87 15.00
C VAL A 259 -8.39 10.66 16.09
N SER A 260 -8.63 9.39 16.44
CA SER A 260 -9.67 9.03 17.40
C SER A 260 -9.30 7.73 18.13
N PRO A 261 -9.64 7.58 19.42
CA PRO A 261 -9.50 6.32 20.15
C PRO A 261 -10.23 5.15 19.47
N LEU A 262 -11.32 5.41 18.76
CA LEU A 262 -12.08 4.42 18.00
C LEU A 262 -11.41 4.03 16.66
N GLY A 263 -10.34 4.73 16.28
CA GLY A 263 -9.62 4.48 15.03
C GLY A 263 -8.82 3.19 15.02
N ARG A 264 -8.30 2.83 13.84
CA ARG A 264 -7.38 1.70 13.69
C ARG A 264 -5.93 2.14 13.94
N PRO A 265 -5.11 1.33 14.64
CA PRO A 265 -3.69 1.60 14.83
C PRO A 265 -2.99 1.90 13.51
N SER A 266 -2.18 2.96 13.50
CA SER A 266 -1.45 3.42 12.32
C SER A 266 -0.07 3.95 12.68
N LEU A 267 0.91 3.63 11.84
CA LEU A 267 2.31 3.99 12.06
C LEU A 267 2.94 4.56 10.78
N THR A 268 3.52 5.75 10.92
CA THR A 268 4.24 6.48 9.89
C THR A 268 5.63 6.81 10.41
N TRP A 269 6.67 6.32 9.73
CA TRP A 269 8.06 6.70 9.96
C TRP A 269 8.41 7.90 9.10
N MET A 270 9.27 8.78 9.59
CA MET A 270 9.63 10.00 8.89
C MET A 270 11.10 10.38 9.11
N LYS A 271 11.69 10.96 8.08
CA LYS A 271 13.01 11.60 8.12
C LYS A 271 12.95 12.91 7.35
N VAL A 272 13.29 14.00 8.04
CA VAL A 272 13.44 15.30 7.40
C VAL A 272 14.66 15.26 6.48
N LEU A 273 14.48 15.68 5.24
CA LEU A 273 15.51 15.69 4.21
C LEU A 273 16.12 17.08 4.02
N ALA A 274 15.27 18.11 4.04
CA ALA A 274 15.67 19.50 3.86
C ALA A 274 14.65 20.45 4.48
N PHE A 275 15.09 21.66 4.77
CA PHE A 275 14.25 22.78 5.20
C PHE A 275 14.25 23.86 4.13
N GLY A 276 13.12 24.51 3.95
CA GLY A 276 12.94 25.58 2.98
C GLY A 276 12.17 26.76 3.55
N LYS A 277 12.11 27.81 2.74
CA LYS A 277 11.25 28.97 3.00
C LYS A 277 10.77 29.57 1.69
N LEU A 278 9.47 29.75 1.55
CA LEU A 278 8.85 30.36 0.36
C LEU A 278 7.80 31.38 0.80
N ALA A 279 7.89 32.61 0.30
CA ALA A 279 6.97 33.71 0.64
C ALA A 279 6.72 33.88 2.15
N GLY A 280 7.77 33.71 2.97
CA GLY A 280 7.66 33.79 4.43
C GLY A 280 7.29 32.49 5.14
N MET A 281 6.74 31.50 4.43
CA MET A 281 6.32 30.21 4.97
C MET A 281 7.52 29.29 5.18
N ALA A 282 7.69 28.76 6.39
CA ALA A 282 8.66 27.70 6.67
C ALA A 282 8.15 26.37 6.11
N LEU A 283 9.03 25.60 5.46
CA LEU A 283 8.68 24.34 4.80
C LEU A 283 9.70 23.25 5.14
N SER A 284 9.26 21.98 5.12
CA SER A 284 10.15 20.82 5.29
C SER A 284 9.86 19.77 4.23
N SER A 285 10.91 19.31 3.55
CA SER A 285 10.86 18.10 2.73
C SER A 285 11.11 16.88 3.62
N VAL A 286 10.23 15.89 3.55
CA VAL A 286 10.20 14.74 4.46
C VAL A 286 10.04 13.45 3.67
N ALA A 287 10.97 12.52 3.86
CA ALA A 287 10.80 11.13 3.45
C ALA A 287 9.92 10.42 4.48
N ILE A 288 8.85 9.77 4.02
CA ILE A 288 7.88 9.07 4.85
C ILE A 288 7.80 7.60 4.43
N ARG A 289 7.87 6.68 5.41
CA ARG A 289 7.58 5.25 5.22
C ARG A 289 6.36 4.86 6.03
N ILE A 290 5.38 4.22 5.40
CA ILE A 290 4.18 3.77 6.10
C ILE A 290 4.24 2.27 6.42
N SER A 291 3.97 1.90 7.68
CA SER A 291 3.79 0.49 8.08
C SER A 291 2.35 0.03 7.84
N THR A 292 1.41 0.97 7.94
CA THR A 292 -0.03 0.78 7.72
C THR A 292 -0.51 1.65 6.56
N GLY A 293 -1.64 1.31 5.93
CA GLY A 293 -2.19 2.06 4.80
C GLY A 293 -3.63 2.52 5.02
N ARG A 294 -3.91 3.30 6.08
CA ARG A 294 -5.26 3.84 6.29
C ARG A 294 -5.56 4.98 5.33
N GLN A 295 -6.86 5.23 5.10
CA GLN A 295 -7.30 6.34 4.28
C GLN A 295 -6.73 7.66 4.82
N HIS A 296 -6.12 8.44 3.92
CA HIS A 296 -5.47 9.72 4.22
C HIS A 296 -4.40 9.67 5.33
N GLN A 297 -3.84 8.50 5.66
CA GLN A 297 -2.99 8.34 6.85
C GLN A 297 -1.85 9.36 6.92
N ILE A 298 -1.08 9.54 5.84
CA ILE A 298 0.06 10.47 5.82
C ILE A 298 -0.43 11.90 6.08
N ARG A 299 -1.43 12.34 5.30
CA ARG A 299 -2.02 13.68 5.35
C ARG A 299 -2.56 14.02 6.74
N LEU A 300 -3.32 13.09 7.32
CA LEU A 300 -3.86 13.23 8.67
C LEU A 300 -2.76 13.22 9.73
N HIS A 301 -1.77 12.32 9.63
CA HIS A 301 -0.70 12.23 10.62
C HIS A 301 0.17 13.49 10.65
N THR A 302 0.57 14.01 9.48
CA THR A 302 1.40 15.21 9.40
C THR A 302 0.64 16.45 9.90
N ALA A 303 -0.65 16.58 9.55
CA ALA A 303 -1.52 17.62 10.10
C ALA A 303 -1.71 17.49 11.62
N HIS A 304 -1.92 16.26 12.13
CA HIS A 304 -2.10 15.99 13.56
C HIS A 304 -0.89 16.44 14.40
N VAL A 305 0.31 16.38 13.84
CA VAL A 305 1.53 16.86 14.53
C VAL A 305 1.88 18.31 14.22
N GLY A 306 0.95 19.07 13.61
CA GLY A 306 1.08 20.50 13.35
C GLY A 306 1.79 20.86 12.03
N HIS A 307 2.03 19.89 11.15
CA HIS A 307 2.80 20.07 9.91
C HIS A 307 2.02 19.53 8.71
N PRO A 308 0.84 20.08 8.37
CA PRO A 308 0.02 19.56 7.28
C PRO A 308 0.78 19.58 5.94
N THR A 309 0.42 18.67 5.04
CA THR A 309 1.03 18.62 3.71
C THR A 309 0.66 19.85 2.89
N VAL A 310 1.61 20.38 2.13
CA VAL A 310 1.39 21.51 1.21
C VAL A 310 0.29 21.17 0.20
N SER A 311 -0.59 22.15 -0.08
CA SER A 311 -1.71 22.03 -1.01
C SER A 311 -2.73 20.94 -0.65
N ASP A 312 -2.88 20.64 0.64
CA ASP A 312 -3.94 19.77 1.14
C ASP A 312 -5.23 20.54 1.43
N GLY A 313 -6.19 20.47 0.49
CA GLY A 313 -7.49 21.14 0.65
C GLY A 313 -8.38 20.60 1.77
N LYS A 314 -7.99 19.51 2.45
CA LYS A 314 -8.80 18.85 3.49
C LYS A 314 -8.22 19.01 4.90
N TYR A 315 -6.91 18.89 5.03
CA TYR A 315 -6.24 18.89 6.35
C TYR A 315 -5.44 20.17 6.62
N SER A 316 -5.35 21.09 5.66
CA SER A 316 -4.81 22.45 5.85
C SER A 316 -5.93 23.47 6.05
N SER A 317 -5.58 24.63 6.60
CA SER A 317 -6.51 25.77 6.62
C SER A 317 -6.86 26.20 5.19
N ARG A 318 -8.07 26.72 4.96
CA ARG A 318 -8.47 27.24 3.64
C ARG A 318 -7.51 28.32 3.13
N ALA A 319 -7.03 29.19 4.03
CA ALA A 319 -6.07 30.25 3.68
C ALA A 319 -4.74 29.65 3.19
N SER A 320 -4.17 28.69 3.93
CA SER A 320 -2.94 28.00 3.53
C SER A 320 -3.11 27.25 2.22
N TYR A 321 -4.22 26.52 2.05
CA TYR A 321 -4.50 25.80 0.81
C TYR A 321 -4.54 26.75 -0.39
N LEU A 322 -5.27 27.86 -0.30
CA LEU A 322 -5.37 28.83 -1.39
C LEU A 322 -4.04 29.55 -1.67
N SER A 323 -3.20 29.79 -0.65
CA SER A 323 -1.86 30.36 -0.85
C SER A 323 -0.86 29.39 -1.46
N ASP A 324 -1.09 28.08 -1.32
CA ASP A 324 -0.20 27.05 -1.88
C ASP A 324 -0.44 26.82 -3.38
N LEU A 325 -1.70 26.88 -3.83
CA LEU A 325 -2.11 26.54 -5.20
C LEU A 325 -1.32 27.24 -6.33
N PRO A 326 -0.91 28.53 -6.22
CA PRO A 326 -0.17 29.19 -7.29
C PRO A 326 1.22 28.59 -7.59
N TRP A 327 1.83 27.88 -6.63
CA TRP A 327 3.19 27.33 -6.78
C TRP A 327 3.27 25.82 -6.54
N CYS A 328 2.24 25.23 -5.92
CA CYS A 328 2.08 23.78 -5.78
C CYS A 328 0.61 23.42 -6.13
N PRO A 329 0.33 22.94 -7.35
CA PRO A 329 -1.05 22.88 -7.87
C PRO A 329 -1.94 21.82 -7.20
N ARG A 330 -1.33 20.87 -6.48
CA ARG A 330 -2.03 19.79 -5.78
C ARG A 330 -1.24 19.35 -4.55
N ASN A 331 -1.85 18.50 -3.72
CA ASN A 331 -1.21 17.95 -2.54
C ASN A 331 0.19 17.38 -2.86
N PHE A 332 1.22 17.88 -2.17
CA PHE A 332 2.59 17.40 -2.32
C PHE A 332 2.77 16.05 -1.60
N LEU A 333 2.34 14.98 -2.28
CA LEU A 333 2.48 13.61 -1.82
C LEU A 333 2.75 12.68 -3.02
N HIS A 334 3.91 12.04 -3.00
CA HIS A 334 4.36 11.18 -4.09
C HIS A 334 5.04 9.90 -3.58
N ARG A 335 4.56 8.71 -3.98
CA ARG A 335 5.20 7.43 -3.67
C ARG A 335 6.34 7.15 -4.66
N TYR A 336 7.54 7.61 -4.31
CA TYR A 336 8.72 7.48 -5.15
C TYR A 336 9.35 6.08 -5.10
N SER A 337 9.09 5.29 -4.05
CA SER A 337 9.72 3.97 -3.86
C SER A 337 8.73 2.92 -3.37
N LEU A 338 8.79 1.74 -3.98
CA LEU A 338 7.96 0.59 -3.69
C LEU A 338 8.79 -0.69 -3.74
N GLY A 339 8.84 -1.43 -2.62
CA GLY A 339 9.57 -2.69 -2.52
C GLY A 339 8.67 -3.85 -2.15
N PHE A 340 8.96 -5.02 -2.73
CA PHE A 340 8.18 -6.25 -2.57
C PHE A 340 9.03 -7.47 -2.91
N GLU A 341 8.52 -8.66 -2.60
CA GLU A 341 9.13 -9.94 -2.97
C GLU A 341 8.47 -10.48 -4.25
N SER A 342 9.26 -10.95 -5.21
CA SER A 342 8.79 -11.59 -6.44
C SER A 342 8.33 -13.04 -6.19
N ASP A 343 7.69 -13.67 -7.19
CA ASP A 343 7.33 -15.09 -7.11
C ASP A 343 8.56 -16.00 -6.90
N ALA A 344 9.69 -15.61 -7.47
CA ALA A 344 11.00 -16.26 -7.26
C ALA A 344 11.67 -15.92 -5.90
N ARG A 345 10.91 -15.33 -4.95
CA ARG A 345 11.39 -14.92 -3.61
C ARG A 345 12.52 -13.90 -3.61
N GLN A 346 12.67 -13.13 -4.70
CA GLN A 346 13.66 -12.05 -4.79
C GLN A 346 13.07 -10.75 -4.26
N ARG A 347 13.80 -10.04 -3.40
CA ARG A 347 13.42 -8.70 -2.95
C ARG A 347 13.73 -7.67 -4.03
N LEU A 348 12.69 -7.02 -4.54
CA LEU A 348 12.77 -5.97 -5.54
C LEU A 348 12.45 -4.61 -4.91
N LEU A 349 13.08 -3.57 -5.43
CA LEU A 349 12.82 -2.18 -5.05
C LEU A 349 12.74 -1.34 -6.33
N VAL A 350 11.59 -0.72 -6.54
CA VAL A 350 11.27 0.07 -7.74
C VAL A 350 11.22 1.54 -7.33
N PHE A 351 11.72 2.41 -8.21
CA PHE A 351 11.74 3.86 -8.01
C PHE A 351 11.03 4.58 -9.17
N THR A 352 10.46 5.74 -8.88
CA THR A 352 9.98 6.70 -9.88
C THR A 352 10.38 8.10 -9.45
N PRO A 353 10.78 9.00 -10.38
CA PRO A 353 11.12 10.38 -10.04
C PRO A 353 9.87 11.16 -9.62
N LEU A 354 10.09 12.33 -8.99
CA LEU A 354 9.01 13.30 -8.80
C LEU A 354 8.41 13.70 -10.15
N PRO A 355 7.08 13.82 -10.25
CA PRO A 355 6.46 14.41 -11.43
C PRO A 355 6.82 15.90 -11.54
N PRO A 356 6.88 16.47 -12.76
CA PRO A 356 7.37 17.82 -13.03
C PRO A 356 6.69 18.92 -12.21
N ASP A 357 5.39 18.78 -11.95
CA ASP A 357 4.60 19.71 -11.14
C ASP A 357 5.12 19.80 -9.69
N LEU A 358 5.42 18.66 -9.06
CA LEU A 358 5.99 18.61 -7.72
C LEU A 358 7.49 18.88 -7.71
N ALA A 359 8.23 18.50 -8.75
CA ALA A 359 9.65 18.85 -8.88
C ALA A 359 9.83 20.38 -8.89
N THR A 360 9.04 21.08 -9.71
CA THR A 360 9.03 22.55 -9.77
C THR A 360 8.66 23.17 -8.41
N ALA A 361 7.61 22.67 -7.76
CA ALA A 361 7.20 23.15 -6.45
C ALA A 361 8.29 22.93 -5.37
N LEU A 362 9.01 21.81 -5.44
CA LEU A 362 10.10 21.49 -4.52
C LEU A 362 11.29 22.42 -4.73
N GLU A 363 11.66 22.68 -5.99
CA GLU A 363 12.73 23.61 -6.34
C GLU A 363 12.44 25.01 -5.79
N LEU A 364 11.22 25.53 -6.03
CA LEU A 364 10.78 26.82 -5.48
C LEU A 364 10.81 26.85 -3.95
N ALA A 365 10.43 25.76 -3.29
CA ALA A 365 10.41 25.68 -1.83
C ALA A 365 11.81 25.64 -1.20
N LEU A 366 12.80 25.09 -1.92
CA LEU A 366 14.12 24.74 -1.38
C LEU A 366 15.29 25.55 -1.96
N VAL A 367 15.03 26.65 -2.68
CA VAL A 367 16.06 27.51 -3.33
C VAL A 367 17.23 27.93 -2.42
N SER A 368 17.05 27.99 -1.10
CA SER A 368 18.08 28.38 -0.12
C SER A 368 18.56 27.25 0.80
N ALA A 369 18.14 26.01 0.56
CA ALA A 369 18.47 24.87 1.39
C ALA A 369 19.81 24.25 0.95
N ALA A 370 20.69 23.94 1.91
CA ALA A 370 21.74 22.95 1.66
C ALA A 370 21.03 21.61 1.34
N THR A 371 21.05 21.21 0.08
CA THR A 371 20.43 19.96 -0.38
C THR A 371 21.18 18.78 0.21
N SER A 372 20.45 17.83 0.81
CA SER A 372 21.04 16.55 1.19
C SER A 372 21.28 15.73 -0.08
N GLU A 373 22.37 14.95 -0.14
CA GLU A 373 22.57 13.93 -1.19
C GLU A 373 21.33 13.04 -1.41
N ALA A 374 20.58 12.77 -0.33
CA ALA A 374 19.35 11.99 -0.40
C ALA A 374 18.23 12.70 -1.19
N LEU A 375 18.17 14.04 -1.15
CA LEU A 375 17.19 14.81 -1.90
C LEU A 375 17.58 14.88 -3.38
N GLU A 376 18.87 15.07 -3.67
CA GLU A 376 19.39 15.07 -5.04
C GLU A 376 19.20 13.72 -5.73
N ALA A 377 19.39 12.62 -5.00
CA ALA A 377 19.10 11.28 -5.53
C ALA A 377 17.61 11.08 -5.86
N LEU A 378 16.70 11.70 -5.11
CA LEU A 378 15.25 11.59 -5.32
C LEU A 378 14.75 12.45 -6.49
N THR A 379 15.36 13.62 -6.72
CA THR A 379 15.01 14.50 -7.83
C THR A 379 15.65 14.06 -9.14
N SER A 380 16.82 13.42 -9.08
CA SER A 380 17.59 13.01 -10.28
C SER A 380 17.37 11.57 -10.74
N CYS A 381 16.43 10.83 -10.14
CA CYS A 381 16.13 9.42 -10.42
C CYS A 381 15.97 9.11 -11.92
N ARG A 382 17.10 8.88 -12.62
CA ARG A 382 17.15 8.13 -13.86
C ARG A 382 16.82 6.71 -13.50
N VAL A 383 15.86 6.11 -14.22
CA VAL A 383 15.51 4.68 -14.14
C VAL A 383 16.81 3.88 -14.17
N SER A 384 17.31 3.48 -13.01
CA SER A 384 18.40 2.52 -12.95
C SER A 384 17.78 1.19 -13.29
N GLN A 385 17.76 0.84 -14.59
CA GLN A 385 17.69 -0.54 -15.06
C GLN A 385 18.98 -1.28 -14.66
N HIS A 386 19.27 -1.26 -13.37
CA HIS A 386 20.24 -2.13 -12.79
C HIS A 386 19.43 -3.13 -12.01
N HIS A 387 19.22 -4.29 -12.64
CA HIS A 387 19.07 -5.56 -11.95
C HIS A 387 20.29 -5.78 -11.04
N ARG A 388 20.44 -4.97 -10.00
CA ARG A 388 21.36 -5.28 -8.92
C ARG A 388 20.62 -6.26 -8.05
N HIS A 389 20.96 -7.53 -8.24
CA HIS A 389 20.98 -8.50 -7.16
C HIS A 389 21.71 -7.82 -5.98
N VAL A 390 20.96 -7.19 -5.07
CA VAL A 390 21.52 -6.80 -3.78
C VAL A 390 21.53 -8.08 -2.95
N SER A 391 22.55 -8.92 -3.18
CA SER A 391 23.02 -9.81 -2.13
C SER A 391 23.41 -8.91 -0.97
N LEU A 392 22.74 -9.05 0.17
CA LEU A 392 23.10 -8.37 1.39
C LEU A 392 24.47 -8.88 1.85
N GLN A 393 25.54 -8.28 1.34
CA GLN A 393 26.78 -8.20 2.10
C GLN A 393 26.79 -6.87 2.86
N SER A 394 27.03 -7.00 4.15
CA SER A 394 27.07 -5.92 5.13
C SER A 394 28.03 -4.81 4.71
N GLY A 395 27.51 -3.57 4.62
CA GLY A 395 28.36 -2.37 4.62
C GLY A 395 27.96 -1.31 3.60
N SER A 396 26.88 -0.56 3.88
CA SER A 396 26.75 0.86 3.49
C SER A 396 25.49 1.44 4.15
N LYS A 397 25.67 2.49 4.94
CA LYS A 397 24.68 3.08 5.84
C LYS A 397 23.85 4.16 5.13
N THR A 398 22.78 3.76 4.46
CA THR A 398 21.65 4.64 4.09
C THR A 398 20.30 3.95 4.28
N ARG A 399 20.19 3.09 5.31
CA ARG A 399 18.88 2.61 5.78
C ARG A 399 18.25 3.63 6.72
N LEU A 400 16.98 3.94 6.49
CA LEU A 400 16.03 4.17 7.58
C LEU A 400 15.83 2.82 8.28
N SER A 401 16.78 2.45 9.14
CA SER A 401 16.54 1.42 10.16
C SER A 401 15.71 2.05 11.29
N PRO A 402 14.81 1.26 11.93
CA PRO A 402 13.96 1.74 13.01
C PRO A 402 14.73 2.38 14.16
#